data_AF-A0A9X8N5M4-F1
#
_entry.id   AF-A0A9X8N5M4-F1
#
_cell.length_a   1.000
_cell.length_b   1.000
_cell.length_c   1.000
_cell.angle_alpha   90.00
_cell.angle_beta   90.00
_cell.angle_gamma   90.00
#
_symmetry.space_group_name_H-M   'P 1'
#
loop_
_entity.id
_entity.type
_entity.pdbx_description
1 polymer ?
#
loop_
_entity_poly.entity_id
_entity_poly.type
_entity_poly.pdbx_seq_one_letter_code
_entity_poly.pdbx_strand_id
1 'polypeptide(L)' 'MRRRFGIEYTLAGLDLLLHRIGWSVQVPSRKATERDETKIAAWKDEQWPVIKRGRRTQAPGSASRTKPVRV' A
#
# COMPACT_ATOMS: atom_id res chain seq x y z
N MET A 1 11.01 3.23 10.04
CA MET A 1 11.22 4.00 11.28
C MET A 1 12.67 3.93 11.79
N ARG A 2 13.29 2.74 11.87
CA ARG A 2 14.66 2.55 12.40
C ARG A 2 15.70 3.56 11.93
N ARG A 3 15.78 3.87 10.64
CA ARG A 3 16.76 4.84 10.09
C ARG A 3 16.60 6.27 10.64
N ARG A 4 15.37 6.71 10.95
CA ARG A 4 15.07 8.09 11.35
C ARG A 4 14.93 8.25 12.87
N PHE A 5 14.40 7.23 13.55
CA PHE A 5 14.08 7.32 14.98
C PHE A 5 14.91 6.38 15.85
N GLY A 6 15.81 5.57 15.27
CA GLY A 6 16.66 4.62 16.02
C GLY A 6 15.90 3.45 16.66
N ILE A 7 14.57 3.48 16.64
CA ILE A 7 13.69 2.49 17.26
C ILE A 7 13.08 1.59 16.19
N GLU A 8 13.06 0.29 16.46
CA GLU A 8 12.27 -0.68 15.74
C GLU A 8 10.87 -0.77 16.36
N TYR A 9 9.86 -0.43 15.56
CA TYR A 9 8.47 -0.61 15.92
C TYR A 9 7.89 -1.76 15.10
N THR A 10 7.16 -2.65 15.75
CA THR A 10 6.27 -3.58 15.04
C THR A 10 5.10 -2.79 14.44
N LEU A 11 4.50 -3.28 13.35
CA LEU A 11 3.35 -2.62 12.73
C LEU A 11 2.18 -2.46 13.73
N ALA A 12 1.92 -3.48 14.53
CA ALA A 12 0.91 -3.44 15.58
C ALA A 12 1.25 -2.42 16.69
N GLY A 13 2.51 -2.33 17.10
CA GLY A 13 2.95 -1.34 18.10
C GLY A 13 2.86 0.09 17.58
N LEU A 14 3.13 0.30 16.30
CA LEU A 14 2.98 1.59 15.64
C LEU A 14 1.51 2.01 15.54
N ASP A 15 0.62 1.09 15.20
CA ASP A 15 -0.84 1.33 15.15
C ASP A 15 -1.37 1.79 16.53
N LEU A 16 -1.04 1.05 17.59
CA LEU A 16 -1.41 1.41 18.96
C LEU A 16 -0.86 2.78 19.37
N LEU A 17 0.40 3.07 19.04
CA LEU A 17 1.04 4.35 19.34
C LEU A 17 0.32 5.51 18.65
N LEU A 18 0.00 5.36 17.36
CA LEU A 18 -0.70 6.38 16.59
C LEU A 18 -2.08 6.69 17.17
N HIS A 19 -2.85 5.67 17.56
CA HIS A 19 -4.14 5.87 18.21
C HIS A 19 -4.01 6.55 19.58
N ARG A 20 -3.01 6.18 20.39
CA ARG A 20 -2.77 6.78 21.71
C ARG A 20 -2.47 8.28 21.63
N ILE A 21 -1.81 8.74 20.57
CA ILE A 21 -1.51 10.17 20.36
C ILE A 21 -2.64 10.92 19.64
N GLY A 22 -3.82 10.30 19.50
CA GLY A 22 -4.97 10.91 18.83
C GLY A 22 -4.82 11.01 17.31
N TRP A 23 -3.85 10.30 16.73
CA TRP A 23 -3.68 10.28 15.28
C TRP A 23 -4.73 9.38 14.64
N SER A 24 -5.43 9.93 13.66
CA SER A 24 -6.41 9.24 12.82
C SER A 24 -6.02 9.37 11.35
N VAL A 25 -6.42 8.36 10.57
CA VAL A 25 -6.26 8.37 9.12
C VAL A 25 -7.02 9.56 8.55
N GLN A 26 -6.30 10.46 7.89
CA GLN A 26 -6.90 11.64 7.26
C GLN A 26 -7.70 11.21 6.03
N VAL A 27 -9.00 11.47 6.04
CA VAL A 27 -9.87 11.27 4.88
C VAL A 27 -9.92 12.59 4.10
N PRO A 28 -9.64 12.60 2.78
CA PRO A 28 -9.80 13.79 1.98
C PRO A 28 -11.22 14.36 2.14
N SER A 29 -11.31 15.62 2.54
CA SER A 29 -12.60 16.31 2.73
C SER A 29 -13.34 16.49 1.40
N ARG A 30 -12.58 16.66 0.31
CA ARG A 30 -13.11 16.83 -1.04
C ARG A 30 -13.10 15.51 -1.81
N LYS A 31 -14.24 15.18 -2.40
CA LYS A 31 -14.36 14.09 -3.39
C LYS A 31 -13.86 14.58 -4.75
N ALA A 32 -13.26 13.68 -5.52
CA ALA A 32 -12.87 13.96 -6.91
C ALA A 32 -14.11 14.33 -7.75
N THR A 33 -13.98 15.30 -8.65
CA THR A 33 -15.09 15.75 -9.52
C THR A 33 -15.60 14.62 -10.43
N GLU A 34 -14.71 13.72 -10.84
CA GLU A 34 -15.02 12.57 -11.70
C GLU A 34 -15.65 11.39 -10.94
N ARG A 35 -15.85 11.52 -9.63
CA ARG A 35 -16.32 10.42 -8.77
C ARG A 35 -17.77 10.06 -9.11
N ASP A 36 -17.96 8.82 -9.55
CA ASP A 36 -19.26 8.22 -9.83
C ASP A 36 -19.50 7.05 -8.85
N GLU A 37 -20.40 7.25 -7.88
CA GLU A 37 -20.65 6.26 -6.81
C GLU A 37 -21.24 4.95 -7.37
N THR A 38 -22.00 5.01 -8.46
CA THR A 38 -22.58 3.82 -9.10
C THR A 38 -21.48 2.99 -9.78
N LYS A 39 -20.58 3.64 -10.52
CA LYS A 39 -19.41 2.94 -11.10
C LYS A 39 -18.48 2.40 -10.03
N ILE A 40 -18.31 3.10 -8.92
CA ILE A 40 -17.48 2.64 -7.80
C ILE A 40 -18.10 1.40 -7.13
N ALA A 41 -19.42 1.39 -6.92
CA ALA A 41 -20.12 0.24 -6.38
C ALA A 41 -19.98 -0.98 -7.31
N ALA A 42 -20.30 -0.82 -8.60
CA ALA A 42 -20.15 -1.90 -9.58
C ALA A 42 -18.70 -2.43 -9.65
N TRP A 43 -17.71 -1.54 -9.66
CA TRP A 43 -16.30 -1.95 -9.65
C TRP A 43 -15.92 -2.73 -8.39
N LYS A 44 -16.41 -2.34 -7.22
CA LYS A 44 -16.16 -3.05 -5.95
C LYS A 44 -16.78 -4.45 -5.94
N ASP A 45 -17.92 -4.64 -6.59
CA ASP A 45 -18.58 -5.94 -6.61
C ASP A 45 -17.98 -6.86 -7.68
N GLU A 46 -17.62 -6.32 -8.84
CA GLU A 46 -17.19 -7.10 -9.99
C GLU A 46 -15.67 -7.27 -10.07
N GLN A 47 -14.91 -6.19 -9.96
CA GLN A 47 -13.48 -6.17 -10.25
C GLN A 47 -12.63 -6.47 -9.01
N TRP A 48 -13.05 -5.97 -7.85
CA TRP A 48 -12.30 -6.16 -6.62
C TRP A 48 -12.09 -7.63 -6.22
N PRO A 49 -13.07 -8.54 -6.34
CA PRO A 49 -12.83 -9.96 -6.08
C PRO A 49 -11.81 -10.59 -7.05
N VAL A 50 -11.81 -10.17 -8.32
CA VAL A 50 -10.87 -10.64 -9.34
C VAL A 50 -9.44 -10.22 -8.99
N ILE A 51 -9.26 -8.97 -8.56
CA ILE A 51 -7.96 -8.45 -8.13
C ILE A 51 -7.49 -9.18 -6.86
N LYS A 52 -8.37 -9.34 -5.86
CA LYS A 52 -8.06 -10.03 -4.59
C LYS A 52 -7.68 -11.49 -4.78
N ARG A 53 -8.27 -12.18 -5.76
CA ARG A 53 -7.93 -13.56 -6.10
C ARG A 53 -6.45 -13.71 -6.49
N GLY A 54 -5.81 -12.60 -6.91
CA GLY A 54 -4.44 -12.57 -7.38
C GLY A 54 -4.33 -13.17 -8.77
N ARG A 55 -3.59 -12.50 -9.67
CA ARG A 55 -3.08 -13.20 -10.84
C ARG A 55 -1.99 -14.15 -10.35
N ARG A 56 -2.01 -15.39 -10.82
CA ARG A 56 -0.88 -16.33 -10.66
C ARG A 56 0.39 -15.56 -11.03
N THR A 57 1.28 -15.36 -10.06
CA THR A 57 2.44 -14.47 -10.17
C THR A 57 3.19 -14.83 -11.44
N GLN A 58 3.55 -13.83 -12.25
CA GLN A 58 4.54 -14.02 -13.31
C GLN A 58 5.73 -14.77 -12.69
N ALA A 59 6.25 -15.76 -13.42
CA ALA A 59 7.52 -16.37 -13.08
C ALA A 59 8.55 -15.25 -12.81
N PRO A 60 9.47 -15.43 -11.85
CA PRO A 60 10.46 -14.41 -11.53
C PRO A 60 11.10 -13.87 -12.81
N GLY A 61 11.01 -12.55 -13.01
CA GLY A 61 11.78 -11.90 -14.07
C GLY A 61 13.26 -12.20 -13.84
N SER A 62 13.97 -12.61 -14.89
CA SER A 62 15.39 -12.91 -14.79
C SER A 62 16.16 -11.63 -14.50
N ALA A 63 16.75 -11.54 -13.30
CA ALA A 63 17.62 -10.43 -12.91
C ALA A 63 19.07 -10.93 -12.93
N SER A 64 19.80 -10.62 -13.99
CA SER A 64 21.25 -10.87 -14.05
C SER A 64 21.98 -9.78 -13.28
N ARG A 65 22.98 -10.14 -12.45
CA ARG A 65 23.87 -9.15 -11.83
C ARG A 65 24.69 -8.44 -12.91
N THR A 66 24.51 -7.14 -13.06
CA THR A 66 25.46 -6.29 -13.78
C THR A 66 26.80 -6.30 -13.02
N LYS A 67 27.88 -6.70 -13.70
CA LYS A 67 29.23 -6.64 -13.13
C LYS A 67 29.60 -5.17 -12.90
N PRO A 68 30.05 -4.77 -11.69
CA PRO A 68 30.57 -3.42 -11.50
C PRO A 68 31.87 -3.26 -12.30
N VAL A 69 31.99 -2.16 -13.04
CA VAL A 69 33.25 -1.72 -13.63
C VAL A 69 34.16 -1.27 -12.50
N ARG A 70 35.37 -1.83 -12.43
CA ARG A 70 36.41 -1.40 -11.49
C ARG A 70 37.23 -0.31 -12.19
N VAL A 71 37.23 0.88 -11.60
CA VAL A 71 38.16 1.99 -11.93
C VAL A 71 39.43 1.81 -11.11
#